data_AF-A0A924KT12-F1
#
_entry.id   AF-A0A924KT12-F1
#
_cell.length_a   1.000
_cell.length_b   1.000
_cell.length_c   1.000
_cell.angle_alpha   90.00
_cell.angle_beta   90.00
_cell.angle_gamma   90.00
#
_symmetry.space_group_name_H-M   'P 1'
#
loop_
_entity.id
_entity.type
_entity.pdbx_description
1 polymer ?
#
loop_
_entity_poly.entity_id
_entity_poly.type
_entity_poly.pdbx_seq_one_letter_code
_entity_poly.pdbx_strand_id
1 'polypeptide(L)'
;MGAVDQFTRRGIRLELADGDNVRAIGTLNDSLRSAIKTQKAQIIGELQRREFEALLSIVAPAYNTPAHEYAEIREAAAGDMAEAIICFRSMAKQIKGM
;
A
#
# COMPACT_ATOMS: atom_id res chain seq x y z
N MET A 1 7.53 10.34 -9.58
CA MET A 1 7.11 9.05 -10.19
C MET A 1 7.55 7.95 -9.26
N GLY A 2 6.63 7.12 -8.77
CA GLY A 2 6.89 6.18 -7.68
C GLY A 2 7.84 5.04 -8.06
N ALA A 3 8.43 4.37 -7.07
CA ALA A 3 9.28 3.20 -7.31
C ALA A 3 8.48 2.09 -8.00
N VAL A 4 7.22 1.86 -7.59
CA VAL A 4 6.34 0.83 -8.15
C VAL A 4 5.93 1.16 -9.59
N ASP A 5 5.70 2.43 -9.92
CA ASP A 5 5.36 2.86 -11.29
C ASP A 5 6.47 2.57 -12.29
N GLN A 6 7.74 2.66 -11.87
CA GLN A 6 8.88 2.36 -12.75
C GLN A 6 8.89 0.90 -13.17
N PHE A 7 8.59 -0.02 -12.25
CA PHE A 7 8.51 -1.46 -12.53
C PHE A 7 7.24 -1.80 -13.32
N THR A 8 6.11 -1.15 -13.00
CA THR A 8 4.83 -1.36 -13.69
C THR A 8 4.93 -1.01 -15.17
N ARG A 9 5.61 0.09 -15.51
CA ARG A 9 5.87 0.47 -16.92
C ARG A 9 6.74 -0.52 -17.68
N ARG A 10 7.54 -1.32 -16.98
CA ARG A 10 8.37 -2.39 -17.55
C ARG A 10 7.65 -3.74 -17.58
N GLY A 11 6.34 -3.77 -17.31
CA GLY A 11 5.53 -4.98 -17.27
C GLY A 11 5.71 -5.81 -16.01
N ILE A 12 6.32 -5.26 -14.96
CA ILE A 12 6.51 -5.94 -13.67
C ILE A 12 5.49 -5.39 -12.67
N ARG A 13 4.57 -6.26 -12.26
CA ARG A 13 3.62 -5.95 -11.19
C ARG A 13 4.26 -6.29 -9.85
N LEU A 14 4.21 -5.35 -8.90
CA LEU A 14 4.73 -5.53 -7.54
C LEU A 14 3.55 -5.56 -6.58
N GLU A 15 3.55 -6.53 -5.67
CA GLU A 15 2.50 -6.73 -4.68
C GLU A 15 3.12 -7.02 -3.31
N LEU A 16 2.45 -6.60 -2.24
CA LEU A 16 2.82 -6.99 -0.88
C LEU A 16 2.26 -8.38 -0.60
N ALA A 17 3.13 -9.32 -0.27
CA ALA A 17 2.74 -10.69 0.09
C ALA A 17 2.50 -10.85 1.60
N ASP A 18 3.32 -10.21 2.45
CA ASP A 18 3.26 -10.43 3.91
C ASP A 18 3.84 -9.24 4.71
N GLY A 19 3.26 -8.05 4.53
CA GLY A 19 3.64 -6.82 5.26
C GLY A 19 4.99 -6.18 4.87
N ASP A 20 6.04 -6.99 4.72
CA ASP A 20 7.41 -6.61 4.34
C ASP A 20 7.92 -7.37 3.09
N ASN A 21 7.21 -8.41 2.67
CA ASN A 21 7.61 -9.18 1.50
C ASN A 21 7.01 -8.60 0.21
N VAL A 22 7.87 -8.27 -0.75
CA VAL A 22 7.47 -7.84 -2.09
C VAL A 22 7.48 -9.04 -3.03
N ARG A 23 6.33 -9.33 -3.62
CA ARG A 23 6.19 -10.29 -4.72
C ARG A 23 6.21 -9.54 -6.03
N ALA A 24 7.11 -9.94 -6.91
CA ALA A 24 7.18 -9.41 -8.28
C ALA A 24 6.61 -10.44 -9.26
N ILE A 25 5.65 -10.00 -10.07
CA ILE A 25 4.96 -10.80 -11.08
C ILE A 25 5.33 -10.25 -12.46
N GLY A 26 5.90 -11.10 -13.30
CA GLY A 26 6.35 -10.77 -14.64
C GLY A 26 7.72 -11.36 -14.97
N THR A 27 8.24 -11.03 -16.15
CA THR A 27 9.54 -11.53 -16.63
C THR A 27 10.69 -10.73 -16.00
N LEU A 28 11.29 -11.29 -14.96
CA LEU A 28 12.39 -10.66 -14.22
C LEU A 28 13.76 -11.13 -14.71
N ASN A 29 14.54 -10.19 -15.23
CA ASN A 29 15.98 -10.38 -15.45
C ASN A 29 16.79 -10.01 -14.19
N ASP A 30 18.09 -10.35 -14.16
CA ASP A 30 18.96 -10.10 -13.01
C ASP A 30 19.06 -8.63 -12.62
N SER A 31 19.08 -7.72 -13.61
CA SER A 31 19.11 -6.28 -13.36
C SER A 31 17.84 -5.78 -12.64
N LEU A 32 16.66 -6.27 -13.03
CA LEU A 32 15.39 -5.92 -12.39
C LEU A 32 15.30 -6.50 -10.97
N ARG A 33 15.76 -7.74 -10.76
CA ARG A 33 15.83 -8.33 -9.42
C ARG A 33 16.73 -7.53 -8.49
N SER A 34 17.90 -7.13 -8.99
CA SER A 34 18.84 -6.29 -8.24
C SER A 34 18.21 -4.92 -7.92
N ALA A 35 17.55 -4.29 -8.89
CA ALA A 35 16.87 -3.02 -8.69
C ALA A 35 15.72 -3.08 -7.68
N ILE A 36 14.93 -4.16 -7.68
CA ILE A 36 13.87 -4.40 -6.67
C ILE A 36 14.49 -4.57 -5.30
N LYS A 37 15.60 -5.31 -5.19
CA LYS A 37 16.30 -5.53 -3.91
C LYS A 37 16.85 -4.22 -3.34
N THR A 38 17.47 -3.39 -4.18
CA THR A 38 17.99 -2.07 -3.78
C THR A 38 16.89 -1.12 -3.35
N GLN A 39 15.75 -1.13 -4.04
CA GLN A 39 14.62 -0.24 -3.76
C GLN A 39 13.55 -0.88 -2.87
N LYS A 40 13.85 -2.02 -2.22
CA LYS A 40 12.85 -2.83 -1.49
C LYS A 40 12.07 -1.99 -0.48
N ALA A 41 12.76 -1.21 0.36
CA ALA A 41 12.12 -0.37 1.37
C ALA A 41 11.19 0.70 0.77
N GLN A 42 11.60 1.33 -0.33
CA GLN A 42 10.79 2.34 -1.03
C GLN A 42 9.55 1.69 -1.69
N ILE A 43 9.73 0.51 -2.28
CA ILE A 43 8.64 -0.26 -2.89
C ILE A 43 7.63 -0.65 -1.81
N ILE A 44 8.08 -1.16 -0.66
CA ILE A 44 7.20 -1.55 0.45
C ILE A 44 6.42 -0.35 0.95
N GLY A 45 7.09 0.76 1.29
CA GLY A 45 6.42 1.95 1.78
C GLY A 45 5.39 2.49 0.78
N GLU A 46 5.70 2.44 -0.52
CA GLU A 46 4.76 2.87 -1.55
C GLU A 46 3.56 1.92 -1.71
N LEU A 47 3.79 0.61 -1.66
CA LEU A 47 2.71 -0.39 -1.72
C LEU A 47 1.82 -0.32 -0.47
N GLN A 48 2.41 -0.17 0.73
CA GLN A 48 1.68 0.01 1.98
C GLN A 48 0.83 1.27 1.92
N ARG A 49 1.39 2.39 1.45
CA ARG A 49 0.64 3.64 1.29
C ARG A 49 -0.51 3.49 0.30
N ARG A 50 -0.29 2.83 -0.84
CA ARG A 50 -1.35 2.58 -1.84
C ARG A 50 -2.47 1.73 -1.25
N GLU A 51 -2.12 0.69 -0.50
CA GLU A 51 -3.09 -0.17 0.17
C GLU A 51 -3.87 0.60 1.23
N PHE A 52 -3.20 1.36 2.08
CA PHE A 52 -3.84 2.20 3.07
C PHE A 52 -4.83 3.19 2.45
N GLU A 53 -4.42 3.90 1.39
CA GLU A 53 -5.30 4.83 0.67
C GLU A 53 -6.52 4.12 0.06
N ALA A 54 -6.35 2.91 -0.47
CA ALA A 54 -7.46 2.12 -0.99
C ALA A 54 -8.44 1.72 0.12
N LEU A 55 -7.94 1.33 1.29
CA LEU A 55 -8.78 1.01 2.45
C LEU A 55 -9.47 2.25 3.01
N LEU A 56 -8.76 3.37 3.13
CA LEU A 56 -9.30 4.64 3.58
C LEU A 56 -10.45 5.10 2.67
N SER A 57 -10.31 4.92 1.35
CA SER A 57 -11.37 5.24 0.39
C SER A 57 -12.63 4.36 0.55
N ILE A 58 -12.57 3.24 1.26
CA ILE A 58 -13.71 2.37 1.59
C ILE A 58 -14.27 2.75 2.96
N VAL A 59 -13.39 2.90 3.95
CA VAL A 59 -13.75 3.12 5.36
C VAL A 59 -14.28 4.53 5.57
N ALA A 60 -13.57 5.56 5.11
CA ALA A 60 -13.94 6.95 5.33
C ALA A 60 -15.38 7.30 4.91
N PRO A 61 -15.87 6.95 3.70
CA PRO A 61 -17.26 7.22 3.35
C PRO A 61 -18.27 6.41 4.18
N ALA A 62 -17.93 5.18 4.60
CA ALA A 62 -18.81 4.37 5.44
C ALA A 62 -19.03 4.97 6.84
N TYR A 63 -18.05 5.73 7.34
CA TYR A 63 -18.12 6.43 8.63
C TYR A 63 -18.43 7.94 8.50
N ASN A 64 -18.81 8.41 7.31
CA ASN A 64 -19.05 9.84 7.02
C ASN A 64 -17.87 10.75 7.43
N THR A 65 -16.63 10.27 7.28
CA THR A 65 -15.42 11.02 7.65
C THR A 65 -15.33 12.32 6.85
N PRO A 66 -15.35 13.51 7.49
CA PRO A 66 -15.15 14.79 6.83
C PRO A 66 -13.76 14.95 6.20
N ALA A 67 -13.69 15.78 5.16
CA ALA A 67 -12.49 15.97 4.34
C ALA A 67 -11.23 16.41 5.12
N HIS A 68 -11.38 17.14 6.23
CA HIS A 68 -10.25 17.60 7.03
C HIS A 68 -9.60 16.47 7.84
N GLU A 69 -10.37 15.46 8.26
CA GLU A 69 -9.85 14.32 9.04
C GLU A 69 -8.99 13.37 8.19
N TYR A 70 -9.09 13.41 6.85
CA TYR A 70 -8.24 12.59 5.99
C TYR A 70 -6.75 12.92 6.15
N ALA A 71 -6.42 14.20 6.39
CA ALA A 71 -5.05 14.60 6.64
C ALA A 71 -4.55 14.02 7.97
N GLU A 72 -5.34 14.16 9.02
CA GLU A 72 -5.02 13.66 10.36
C GLU A 72 -4.87 12.14 10.39
N ILE A 73 -5.75 11.42 9.70
CA ILE A 73 -5.69 9.96 9.56
C ILE A 73 -4.42 9.51 8.83
N ARG A 74 -4.03 10.23 7.76
CA ARG A 74 -2.79 9.93 7.02
C ARG A 74 -1.54 10.22 7.85
N GLU A 75 -1.53 11.31 8.61
CA GLU A 75 -0.42 11.66 9.49
C GLU A 75 -0.28 10.65 10.62
N ALA A 76 -1.39 10.22 11.23
CA ALA A 76 -1.39 9.16 12.23
C ALA A 76 -0.87 7.83 11.66
N ALA A 77 -1.31 7.46 10.46
CA ALA A 77 -0.86 6.24 9.78
C ALA A 77 0.61 6.29 9.33
N ALA A 78 1.21 7.47 9.16
CA ALA A 78 2.61 7.60 8.75
C ALA A 78 3.59 7.13 9.85
N GLY A 79 3.18 7.15 11.11
CA GLY A 79 3.98 6.66 12.24
C GLY A 79 4.13 5.13 12.26
N ASP A 80 3.05 4.41 11.96
CA ASP A 80 3.06 2.95 11.80
C ASP A 80 2.04 2.52 10.73
N MET A 81 2.51 2.48 9.48
CA MET A 81 1.64 2.19 8.35
C MET A 81 1.20 0.72 8.31
N ALA A 82 2.00 -0.19 8.85
CA ALA A 82 1.66 -1.61 8.89
C ALA A 82 0.48 -1.84 9.85
N GLU A 83 0.54 -1.27 11.06
CA GLU A 83 -0.55 -1.34 12.02
C GLU A 83 -1.82 -0.65 11.49
N ALA A 84 -1.67 0.53 10.87
CA ALA A 84 -2.79 1.25 10.26
C ALA A 84 -3.51 0.39 9.21
N ILE A 85 -2.78 -0.28 8.31
CA ILE A 85 -3.37 -1.19 7.31
C ILE A 85 -4.14 -2.34 7.98
N ILE A 86 -3.61 -2.95 9.04
CA ILE A 86 -4.29 -4.03 9.77
C ILE A 86 -5.63 -3.54 10.34
N CYS A 87 -5.62 -2.38 11.00
CA CYS A 87 -6.82 -1.76 11.56
C CYS A 87 -7.86 -1.47 10.48
N PHE A 88 -7.44 -0.82 9.39
CA PHE A 88 -8.32 -0.45 8.28
C PHE A 88 -8.84 -1.66 7.49
N ARG A 89 -8.07 -2.75 7.36
CA ARG A 89 -8.55 -4.03 6.81
C ARG A 89 -9.68 -4.61 7.66
N SER A 90 -9.55 -4.54 8.99
CA SER A 90 -10.58 -5.00 9.92
C SER A 90 -11.86 -4.16 9.79
N MET A 91 -11.73 -2.83 9.73
CA MET A 91 -12.86 -1.92 9.51
C MET A 91 -13.54 -2.16 8.15
N ALA A 92 -12.77 -2.24 7.07
CA ALA A 92 -13.29 -2.52 5.73
C ALA A 92 -14.03 -3.86 5.66
N LYS A 93 -13.54 -4.89 6.38
CA LYS A 93 -14.21 -6.19 6.48
C LYS A 93 -15.55 -6.10 7.22
N GLN A 94 -15.63 -5.30 8.30
CA GLN A 94 -16.87 -5.07 9.03
C GLN A 94 -17.92 -4.38 8.16
N ILE A 95 -17.52 -3.36 7.39
CA ILE A 95 -18.40 -2.66 6.45
C ILE A 95 -18.95 -3.61 5.39
N LYS A 96 -18.09 -4.48 4.82
CA LYS A 96 -18.48 -5.41 3.76
C LYS A 96 -19.33 -6.59 4.26
N GLY A 97 -19.38 -6.80 5.58
CA GLY A 97 -20.19 -7.81 6.25
C GLY A 97 -21.51 -7.27 6.83
N MET A 98 -21.77 -5.96 6.72
CA MET A 98 -23.08 -5.34 6.94
C MET A 98 -23.92 -5.40 5.66
#